data_AF-A0AAV0BNX7-F1
#
_entry.id   AF-A0AAV0BNX7-F1
#
_cell.length_a   1.000
_cell.length_b   1.000
_cell.length_c   1.000
_cell.angle_alpha   90.00
_cell.angle_beta   90.00
_cell.angle_gamma   90.00
#
_symmetry.space_group_name_H-M   'P 1'
#
loop_
_entity.id
_entity.type
_entity.pdbx_description
1 polymer ?
#
loop_
_entity_poly.entity_id
_entity_poly.type
_entity_poly.pdbx_seq_one_letter_code
_entity_poly.pdbx_strand_id
1 'polypeptide(L)'
;MKFFQISSLFLLSFVALLPSFTVANYCSVKKTGANDKVGLHNCLKSLRHDDIDGKHCGSQKWFMATPAWHNNEECFNRCLTCLNDAIEAGATHVSCRQRKVFGHCHMGFE
;
A
#
# COMPACT_ATOMS: atom_id res chain seq x y z
N MET A 1 -5.28 -47.94 48.25
CA MET A 1 -5.16 -46.53 48.67
C MET A 1 -3.89 -45.93 48.07
N LYS A 2 -4.01 -44.67 47.60
CA LYS A 2 -2.97 -43.72 47.12
C LYS A 2 -2.43 -43.97 45.69
N PHE A 3 -3.01 -43.37 44.64
CA PHE A 3 -3.04 -41.96 44.15
C PHE A 3 -1.78 -41.53 43.36
N PHE A 4 -2.01 -41.30 42.06
CA PHE A 4 -1.62 -40.12 41.26
C PHE A 4 -0.17 -39.62 41.34
N GLN A 5 0.52 -39.57 40.20
CA GLN A 5 1.06 -38.32 39.64
C GLN A 5 1.44 -38.49 38.17
N ILE A 6 0.50 -38.15 37.29
CA ILE A 6 0.80 -37.71 35.92
C ILE A 6 1.11 -36.22 36.04
N SER A 7 2.38 -35.87 36.22
CA SER A 7 2.84 -34.47 36.26
C SER A 7 3.52 -34.18 34.92
N SER A 8 2.74 -33.74 33.93
CA SER A 8 2.69 -32.32 33.55
C SER A 8 4.05 -31.80 33.07
N LEU A 9 4.47 -32.25 31.89
CA LEU A 9 5.44 -31.56 31.05
C LEU A 9 4.66 -30.65 30.11
N PHE A 10 4.16 -29.54 30.64
CA PHE A 10 3.73 -28.40 29.82
C PHE A 10 5.00 -27.82 29.18
N LEU A 11 5.28 -28.26 27.95
CA LEU A 11 6.21 -27.59 27.05
C LEU A 11 5.64 -26.18 26.81
N LEU A 12 6.20 -25.21 27.53
CA LEU A 12 5.99 -23.78 27.27
C LEU A 12 6.53 -23.48 25.87
N SER A 13 5.65 -23.55 24.88
CA SER A 13 5.83 -22.98 23.57
C SER A 13 6.12 -21.49 23.74
N PHE A 14 7.40 -21.11 23.72
CA PHE A 14 7.83 -19.76 23.42
C PHE A 14 7.47 -19.49 21.96
N VAL A 15 6.23 -19.13 21.72
CA VAL A 15 5.82 -18.47 20.48
C VAL A 15 6.55 -17.13 20.51
N ALA A 16 7.68 -17.07 19.82
CA ALA A 16 8.34 -15.80 19.53
C ALA A 16 7.33 -14.95 18.75
N LEU A 17 6.69 -14.00 19.44
CA LEU A 17 6.04 -12.88 18.79
C LEU A 17 7.15 -12.07 18.13
N LEU A 18 7.51 -12.47 16.91
CA LEU A 18 8.23 -11.58 16.02
C LEU A 18 7.33 -10.36 15.83
N PRO A 19 7.78 -9.14 16.21
CA PRO A 19 7.07 -7.95 15.81
C PRO A 19 7.00 -8.00 14.29
N SER A 20 5.80 -8.21 13.77
CA SER A 20 5.56 -8.08 12.34
C SER A 20 6.05 -6.68 11.99
N PHE A 21 7.11 -6.57 11.19
CA PHE A 21 7.60 -5.29 10.69
C PHE A 21 6.48 -4.69 9.86
N THR A 22 5.61 -3.92 10.49
CA THR A 22 4.50 -3.25 9.83
C THR A 22 5.11 -2.14 9.00
N VAL A 23 5.29 -2.43 7.72
CA VAL A 23 5.58 -1.42 6.70
C VAL A 23 4.46 -0.39 6.80
N ALA A 24 4.76 0.80 7.30
CA ALA A 24 3.76 1.85 7.47
C ALA A 24 3.24 2.26 6.08
N ASN A 25 2.02 1.85 5.76
CA ASN A 25 1.27 2.32 4.61
C ASN A 25 0.70 3.71 4.95
N TYR A 26 1.20 4.75 4.28
CA TYR A 26 0.69 6.10 4.44
C TYR A 26 -0.08 6.51 3.18
N CYS A 27 -1.39 6.66 3.30
CA CYS A 27 -2.27 7.14 2.23
C CYS A 27 -2.75 8.56 2.56
N SER A 28 -2.31 9.56 1.78
CA SER A 28 -2.78 10.94 1.90
C SER A 28 -3.71 11.26 0.76
N VAL A 29 -4.88 11.81 1.07
CA VAL A 29 -5.93 12.13 0.10
C VAL A 29 -6.39 13.57 0.31
N LYS A 30 -6.40 14.36 -0.76
CA LYS A 30 -7.05 15.68 -0.76
C LYS A 30 -8.24 15.67 -1.72
N LYS A 31 -9.31 16.34 -1.30
CA LYS A 31 -10.56 16.49 -2.05
C LYS A 31 -10.77 17.98 -2.31
N THR A 32 -10.66 18.41 -3.56
CA THR A 32 -10.88 19.83 -3.91
C THR A 32 -11.92 20.06 -5.02
N GLY A 33 -12.71 19.06 -5.41
CA GLY A 33 -13.79 19.29 -6.38
C GLY A 33 -14.39 18.02 -6.98
N ALA A 34 -15.17 18.19 -8.06
CA ALA A 34 -15.62 17.10 -8.89
C ALA A 34 -14.42 16.54 -9.68
N ASN A 35 -14.22 15.22 -9.63
CA ASN A 35 -13.20 14.54 -10.42
C ASN A 35 -13.83 13.46 -11.29
N ASP A 36 -13.24 13.21 -12.46
CA ASP A 36 -13.69 12.17 -13.37
C ASP A 36 -13.29 10.79 -12.85
N LYS A 37 -14.12 10.24 -11.95
CA LYS A 37 -13.88 8.94 -11.32
C LYS A 37 -13.74 7.82 -12.35
N VAL A 38 -14.55 7.85 -13.41
CA VAL A 38 -14.55 6.82 -14.45
C VAL A 38 -13.26 6.91 -15.26
N GLY A 39 -12.87 8.12 -15.67
CA GLY A 39 -11.60 8.37 -16.34
C GLY A 39 -10.40 7.96 -15.50
N LEU A 40 -10.40 8.26 -14.20
CA LEU A 40 -9.32 7.88 -13.29
C LEU A 40 -9.22 6.38 -13.08
N HIS A 41 -10.34 5.66 -12.91
CA HIS A 41 -10.34 4.20 -12.83
C HIS A 41 -9.85 3.55 -14.12
N ASN A 42 -10.28 4.07 -15.28
CA ASN A 42 -9.82 3.57 -16.56
C ASN A 42 -8.34 3.83 -16.77
N CYS A 43 -7.84 4.97 -16.31
CA CYS A 43 -6.42 5.26 -16.39
C CYS A 43 -5.60 4.39 -15.43
N LEU A 44 -6.06 4.21 -14.19
CA LEU A 44 -5.40 3.31 -13.23
C LEU A 44 -5.26 1.88 -13.80
N LYS A 45 -6.24 1.41 -14.58
CA LYS A 45 -6.18 0.11 -15.27
C LYS A 45 -5.24 0.09 -16.48
N SER A 46 -4.99 1.23 -17.12
CA SER A 46 -4.13 1.32 -18.32
C SER A 46 -2.68 1.68 -18.00
N LEU A 47 -2.41 2.15 -16.78
CA LEU A 47 -1.07 2.47 -16.31
C LEU A 47 -0.20 1.21 -16.32
N ARG A 48 0.88 1.27 -17.10
CA ARG A 48 1.94 0.28 -17.06
C ARG A 48 2.91 0.64 -15.95
N HIS A 49 3.26 -0.32 -15.10
CA HIS A 49 4.07 -0.08 -13.89
C HIS A 49 5.46 0.53 -14.17
N ASP A 50 6.02 0.32 -15.37
CA ASP A 50 7.32 0.84 -15.80
C ASP A 50 7.28 2.32 -16.26
N ASP A 51 6.11 2.88 -16.54
CA ASP A 51 5.94 4.18 -17.20
C ASP A 51 4.77 4.97 -16.59
N ILE A 52 4.72 5.06 -15.27
CA ILE A 52 3.68 5.82 -14.54
C ILE A 52 4.07 7.28 -14.38
N ASP A 53 5.35 7.55 -14.16
CA ASP A 53 5.82 8.89 -13.83
C ASP A 53 5.62 9.87 -14.98
N GLY A 54 4.87 10.94 -14.74
CA GLY A 54 4.54 11.94 -15.75
C GLY A 54 3.41 11.56 -16.70
N LYS A 55 2.72 10.42 -16.50
CA LYS A 55 1.51 10.11 -17.27
C LYS A 55 0.38 11.07 -16.92
N HIS A 56 -0.42 11.40 -17.94
CA HIS A 56 -1.58 12.27 -17.77
C HIS A 56 -2.85 11.48 -18.07
N CYS A 57 -3.83 11.66 -17.19
CA CYS A 57 -5.14 11.02 -17.27
C CYS A 57 -6.19 12.12 -17.10
N GLY A 58 -6.65 12.69 -18.21
CA GLY A 58 -7.43 13.93 -18.18
C GLY A 58 -6.58 15.08 -17.61
N SER A 59 -7.06 15.70 -16.54
CA SER A 59 -6.33 16.78 -15.84
C SER A 59 -5.29 16.27 -14.84
N GLN A 60 -5.31 14.98 -14.48
CA GLN A 60 -4.48 14.47 -13.39
C GLN A 60 -3.15 13.95 -13.91
N LYS A 61 -2.07 14.41 -13.30
CA LYS A 61 -0.72 13.93 -13.55
C LYS A 61 -0.39 12.85 -12.53
N TRP A 62 0.01 11.70 -13.02
CA TRP A 62 0.44 10.56 -12.23
C TRP A 62 1.95 10.58 -12.00
N PHE A 63 2.36 10.05 -10.86
CA PHE A 63 3.76 9.97 -10.48
C PHE A 63 4.07 8.63 -9.83
N MET A 64 5.32 8.19 -9.97
CA MET A 64 5.85 7.04 -9.25
C MET A 64 7.34 7.22 -8.98
N ALA A 65 7.74 7.03 -7.72
CA ALA A 65 9.11 7.05 -7.25
C ALA A 65 9.36 5.80 -6.38
N THR A 66 10.26 4.94 -6.84
CA THR A 66 10.58 3.64 -6.25
C THR A 66 12.06 3.47 -5.85
N PRO A 67 12.74 4.49 -5.27
CA PRO A 67 14.18 4.39 -5.02
C PRO A 67 14.48 3.25 -4.05
N ALA A 68 15.37 2.35 -4.50
CA ALA A 68 15.76 1.13 -3.81
C ALA A 68 14.56 0.27 -3.33
N TRP A 69 13.42 0.42 -3.98
CA TRP A 69 12.27 -0.46 -3.84
C TRP A 69 12.46 -1.68 -4.75
N HIS A 70 11.84 -2.79 -4.39
CA HIS A 70 12.08 -4.07 -5.05
C HIS A 70 11.73 -4.04 -6.55
N ASN A 71 10.54 -3.55 -6.91
CA ASN A 71 10.13 -3.25 -8.28
C ASN A 71 8.84 -2.40 -8.30
N ASN A 72 8.52 -1.82 -9.46
CA ASN A 72 7.37 -0.93 -9.60
C ASN A 72 6.02 -1.65 -9.44
N GLU A 73 5.90 -2.91 -9.85
CA GLU A 73 4.68 -3.70 -9.70
C GLU A 73 4.33 -3.92 -8.22
N GLU A 74 5.31 -4.23 -7.37
CA GLU A 74 5.08 -4.36 -5.93
C GLU A 74 4.62 -3.02 -5.34
N CYS A 75 5.26 -1.91 -5.74
CA CYS A 75 4.84 -0.58 -5.29
C CYS A 75 3.39 -0.27 -5.73
N PHE A 76 3.05 -0.56 -6.98
CA PHE A 76 1.72 -0.39 -7.54
C PHE A 76 0.67 -1.17 -6.76
N ASN A 77 0.87 -2.48 -6.61
CA ASN A 77 -0.06 -3.37 -5.93
C ASN A 77 -0.27 -2.98 -4.45
N ARG A 78 0.78 -2.50 -3.78
CA ARG A 78 0.68 -2.01 -2.39
C ARG A 78 -0.19 -0.77 -2.24
N CYS A 79 -0.15 0.11 -3.24
CA CYS A 79 -0.89 1.37 -3.23
C CYS A 79 -2.27 1.27 -3.88
N LEU A 80 -2.56 0.17 -4.57
CA LEU A 80 -3.78 0.00 -5.36
C LEU A 80 -5.06 0.25 -4.57
N THR A 81 -5.17 -0.28 -3.34
CA THR A 81 -6.36 -0.05 -2.49
C THR A 81 -6.52 1.43 -2.13
N CYS A 82 -5.44 2.09 -1.68
CA CYS A 82 -5.44 3.52 -1.37
C CYS A 82 -5.90 4.37 -2.57
N LEU A 83 -5.43 4.04 -3.78
CA LEU A 83 -5.79 4.75 -5.01
C LEU A 83 -7.27 4.57 -5.35
N ASN A 84 -7.76 3.33 -5.32
CA ASN A 84 -9.18 3.04 -5.60
C ASN A 84 -10.09 3.77 -4.61
N ASP A 85 -9.81 3.63 -3.31
CA ASP A 85 -10.61 4.28 -2.26
C ASP A 85 -10.61 5.80 -2.40
N ALA A 86 -9.47 6.37 -2.78
CA ALA A 86 -9.35 7.80 -2.99
C ALA A 86 -10.10 8.28 -4.25
N ILE A 87 -10.02 7.55 -5.36
CA ILE A 87 -10.79 7.83 -6.58
C ILE A 87 -12.30 7.78 -6.27
N GLU A 88 -12.76 6.73 -5.58
CA GLU A 88 -14.14 6.61 -5.13
C GLU A 88 -14.57 7.77 -4.22
N ALA A 89 -13.67 8.22 -3.36
CA ALA A 89 -13.88 9.35 -2.46
C ALA A 89 -13.84 10.72 -3.16
N GLY A 90 -13.60 10.77 -4.48
CA GLY A 90 -13.52 12.01 -5.27
C GLY A 90 -12.23 12.79 -5.03
N ALA A 91 -11.12 12.10 -4.79
CA ALA A 91 -9.83 12.73 -4.59
C ALA A 91 -9.35 13.48 -5.84
N THR A 92 -8.79 14.66 -5.65
CA THR A 92 -8.05 15.42 -6.66
C THR A 92 -6.54 15.27 -6.47
N HIS A 93 -6.11 14.82 -5.31
CA HIS A 93 -4.71 14.49 -5.07
C HIS A 93 -4.63 13.27 -4.16
N VAL A 94 -3.76 12.34 -4.52
CA VAL A 94 -3.48 11.13 -3.75
C VAL A 94 -1.98 10.94 -3.68
N SER A 95 -1.47 10.65 -2.50
CA SER A 95 -0.08 10.29 -2.26
C SER A 95 -0.04 9.06 -1.37
N CYS A 96 0.19 7.90 -1.98
CA CYS A 96 0.49 6.66 -1.28
C CYS A 96 2.00 6.54 -1.08
N ARG A 97 2.46 6.40 0.17
CA ARG A 97 3.86 6.22 0.54
C ARG A 97 4.05 4.96 1.39
N GLN A 98 5.06 4.20 1.06
CA GLN A 98 5.53 3.04 1.80
C GLN A 98 7.04 3.13 2.03
N ARG A 99 7.49 2.69 3.20
CA ARG A 99 8.92 2.68 3.58
C ARG A 99 9.34 1.32 4.10
N LYS A 100 10.38 0.76 3.50
CA LYS A 100 11.19 -0.35 4.02
C LYS A 100 12.52 0.22 4.49
N VAL A 101 13.31 -0.57 5.24
CA VAL A 101 14.61 -0.13 5.81
C VAL A 101 15.52 0.56 4.79
N PHE A 102 15.50 0.10 3.53
CA PHE A 102 16.32 0.64 2.45
C PHE A 102 15.53 1.07 1.20
N GLY A 103 14.20 1.08 1.24
CA GLY A 103 13.40 1.29 0.04
C GLY A 103 12.23 2.21 0.28
N HIS A 104 11.89 3.02 -0.71
CA HIS A 104 10.71 3.87 -0.70
C HIS A 104 9.84 3.58 -1.90
N CYS A 105 8.54 3.37 -1.67
CA CYS A 105 7.52 3.36 -2.72
C CYS A 105 6.67 4.60 -2.52
N HIS A 106 6.53 5.41 -3.56
CA HIS A 106 5.66 6.58 -3.54
C HIS A 106 5.00 6.74 -4.88
N MET A 107 3.68 6.73 -4.90
CA MET A 107 2.91 6.91 -6.12
C MET A 107 1.59 7.59 -5.84
N GLY A 108 0.97 8.09 -6.90
CA GLY A 108 -0.29 8.78 -6.81
C GLY A 108 -0.54 9.68 -8.00
N PHE A 109 -1.45 10.62 -7.82
CA PHE A 109 -1.80 11.60 -8.83
C PHE A 109 -2.13 12.95 -8.18
N GLU A 110 -2.01 14.00 -8.98
CA GLU A 110 -2.36 15.37 -8.61
C GLU A 110 -2.93 16.16 -9.78
#